data_AF-R9PLK1-F1
#
_entry.id   AF-R9PLK1-F1
#
_cell.length_a   1.000
_cell.length_b   1.000
_cell.length_c   1.000
_cell.angle_alpha   90.00
_cell.angle_beta   90.00
_cell.angle_gamma   90.00
#
_symmetry.space_group_name_H-M   'P 1'
#
loop_
_entity.id
_entity.type
_entity.pdbx_description
1 polymer ?
#
loop_
_entity_poly.entity_id
_entity_poly.type
_entity_poly.pdbx_seq_one_letter_code
_entity_poly.pdbx_strand_id
1 'polypeptide(L)'
;MPLFNKYLSIKITVSLLSAIVLAACGGGGSEAAAPEPVAQVPQNNIGNAYILDTHPDAGLLTGTIAITLNQQTENPNAAADSVWVYWADENGQASGEAWFKSSANNPYSIALPPQSSIPANTSALVLHPANAQGLSEQGTLVQFHDFKGNAQLSGPGGSYLTPWQYGDDRPHIAVQRIDHQGGVCIFDNGIVSVVDMQNQTDPRAHDGAQAALTANEQAYPAYEFLCSDNPVNTHKPLADDQGIWTYSAINDAMFYGTVVYKVFLEQLKEPPLADKLRIRVHYGSQSSQYIFWDGAYANFSDGVPLFLNLATLDHIAHEVAHGVLNRISPLDGFEQNISVDAQTVHEAFADISGVMVKHAFSGGDDVWVHGEESAGYTRQLDQIETEGGAIASYLDYEDAGDNYYLRIGMLSYPFYLLANKWGIAPTYQVYVNAAKHCWQPNLSLESAAHCIKQQALAAGYAADDVNQAFKTVKIKLFDEGVLSHYRYQANEEGIQFSDNSRSTSAVVSWHWDFGDGSSSNLANPSHVFAEGSYQVALTVTDQSNDQDSFTRTIAVSSN
;
A
#
# COMPACT_ATOMS: atom_id res chain seq x y z
N MET A 1 1.13 72.25 -9.84
CA MET A 1 0.78 72.67 -8.45
C MET A 1 0.53 71.39 -7.64
N PRO A 2 0.97 71.35 -6.37
CA PRO A 2 2.02 70.43 -5.85
C PRO A 2 1.45 69.37 -4.86
N LEU A 3 2.16 68.35 -4.35
CA LEU A 3 3.40 68.29 -3.52
C LEU A 3 4.02 66.85 -3.64
N PHE A 4 5.30 66.62 -4.01
CA PHE A 4 6.57 66.64 -3.24
C PHE A 4 6.57 65.73 -1.98
N ASN A 5 7.56 64.87 -1.65
CA ASN A 5 8.89 64.56 -2.21
C ASN A 5 9.43 63.23 -1.65
N LYS A 6 10.42 62.64 -2.35
CA LYS A 6 11.23 61.46 -2.04
C LYS A 6 12.10 61.62 -0.79
N TYR A 7 12.47 60.51 -0.13
CA TYR A 7 13.79 60.41 0.53
C TYR A 7 14.50 59.08 0.24
N LEU A 8 15.69 59.27 -0.33
CA LEU A 8 16.81 58.37 -0.56
C LEU A 8 17.68 58.40 0.71
N SER A 9 18.34 57.30 1.09
CA SER A 9 19.55 57.43 1.92
C SER A 9 20.60 56.38 1.58
N ILE A 10 21.80 56.91 1.37
CA ILE A 10 23.03 56.32 0.84
C ILE A 10 24.01 56.11 2.00
N LYS A 11 24.80 55.03 1.94
CA LYS A 11 25.97 54.76 2.80
C LYS A 11 27.00 55.89 2.72
N ILE A 12 27.64 56.27 3.83
CA ILE A 12 29.04 56.73 3.90
C ILE A 12 29.60 56.55 5.32
N THR A 13 30.78 55.95 5.35
CA THR A 13 31.76 55.75 6.44
C THR A 13 32.49 57.06 6.78
N VAL A 14 32.72 57.42 8.06
CA VAL A 14 33.94 58.17 8.49
C VAL A 14 34.27 57.87 9.97
N SER A 15 35.55 57.63 10.18
CA SER A 15 36.33 57.34 11.38
C SER A 15 36.25 58.35 12.55
N LEU A 16 36.55 57.88 13.76
CA LEU A 16 37.20 58.70 14.78
C LEU A 16 38.29 57.93 15.53
N LEU A 17 39.53 58.42 15.38
CA LEU A 17 40.69 58.15 16.21
C LEU A 17 40.55 58.93 17.54
N SER A 18 40.78 58.29 18.69
CA SER A 18 41.21 58.94 19.94
C SER A 18 41.80 57.86 20.86
N ALA A 19 43.12 57.79 20.97
CA ALA A 19 43.91 58.36 22.07
C ALA A 19 44.21 57.31 23.16
N ILE A 20 45.46 56.84 23.13
CA ILE A 20 46.10 56.03 24.17
C ILE A 20 46.34 56.91 25.40
N VAL A 21 45.80 56.51 26.55
CA VAL A 21 46.32 56.88 27.88
C VAL A 21 46.40 55.61 28.72
N LEU A 22 47.61 55.27 29.12
CA LEU A 22 47.93 54.20 30.06
C LEU A 22 47.48 54.57 31.47
N ALA A 23 46.73 53.68 32.13
CA ALA A 23 46.74 53.53 33.57
C ALA A 23 46.51 52.06 33.91
N ALA A 24 47.56 51.40 34.38
CA ALA A 24 47.48 50.11 35.02
C ALA A 24 46.79 50.24 36.38
N CYS A 25 45.86 49.33 36.69
CA CYS A 25 45.69 48.71 38.01
C CYS A 25 44.73 47.54 37.88
N GLY A 26 45.14 46.38 38.40
CA GLY A 26 44.40 45.13 38.32
C GLY A 26 43.07 45.15 39.07
N GLY A 27 42.15 44.31 38.59
CA GLY A 27 40.90 44.00 39.26
C GLY A 27 40.21 42.91 38.45
N GLY A 28 40.28 41.67 38.94
CA GLY A 28 39.61 40.54 38.33
C GLY A 28 38.10 40.75 38.28
N GLY A 29 37.55 40.74 37.07
CA GLY A 29 36.13 40.59 36.82
C GLY A 29 35.98 39.38 35.92
N SER A 30 35.58 38.26 36.51
CA SER A 30 35.15 37.06 35.80
C SER A 30 33.99 37.43 34.88
N GLU A 31 34.17 37.30 33.57
CA GLU A 31 33.05 37.10 32.65
C GLU A 31 32.30 35.87 33.15
N ALA A 32 31.08 36.07 33.64
CA ALA A 32 30.21 34.97 33.98
C ALA A 32 29.94 34.20 32.68
N ALA A 33 30.46 32.97 32.61
CA ALA A 33 30.07 32.03 31.58
C ALA A 33 28.54 31.97 31.53
N ALA A 34 27.96 32.01 30.33
CA ALA A 34 26.56 31.68 30.15
C ALA A 34 26.29 30.35 30.87
N PRO A 35 25.20 30.23 31.65
CA PRO A 35 24.93 28.99 32.36
C PRO A 35 24.89 27.85 31.35
N GLU A 36 25.64 26.78 31.63
CA GLU A 36 25.57 25.59 30.79
C GLU A 36 24.11 25.14 30.69
N PRO A 37 23.66 24.73 29.49
CA PRO A 37 22.28 24.32 29.32
C PRO A 37 21.97 23.15 30.28
N VAL A 38 20.88 23.30 31.03
CA VAL A 38 20.47 22.30 32.02
C VAL A 38 19.95 21.06 31.28
N ALA A 39 20.54 19.90 31.55
CA ALA A 39 20.07 18.62 31.03
C ALA A 39 18.63 18.35 31.51
N GLN A 40 17.79 17.85 30.61
CA GLN A 40 16.37 17.60 30.83
C GLN A 40 16.03 16.14 30.55
N VAL A 41 14.93 15.68 31.13
CA VAL A 41 14.34 14.37 30.82
C VAL A 41 13.86 14.37 29.36
N PRO A 42 14.04 13.27 28.60
CA PRO A 42 13.59 13.19 27.22
C PRO A 42 12.08 13.33 27.09
N GLN A 43 11.65 13.95 25.98
CA GLN A 43 10.26 13.84 25.55
C GLN A 43 10.08 12.59 24.69
N ASN A 44 8.88 12.00 24.74
CA ASN A 44 8.58 10.90 23.86
C ASN A 44 8.34 11.42 22.43
N ASN A 45 9.30 11.19 21.56
CA ASN A 45 9.26 11.55 20.15
C ASN A 45 9.04 10.33 19.23
N ILE A 46 8.79 9.16 19.80
CA ILE A 46 8.41 7.97 19.04
C ILE A 46 7.02 8.23 18.43
N GLY A 47 6.98 8.35 17.10
CA GLY A 47 5.73 8.51 16.36
C GLY A 47 5.00 7.18 16.24
N ASN A 48 5.72 6.12 15.93
CA ASN A 48 5.17 4.77 15.92
C ASN A 48 6.22 3.71 16.30
N ALA A 49 5.76 2.59 16.85
CA ALA A 49 6.61 1.42 17.10
C ALA A 49 5.82 0.11 16.91
N TYR A 50 6.47 -0.90 16.36
CA TYR A 50 5.89 -2.23 16.15
C TYR A 50 6.92 -3.33 16.27
N ILE A 51 6.46 -4.55 16.56
CA ILE A 51 7.31 -5.72 16.73
C ILE A 51 7.28 -6.54 15.45
N LEU A 52 8.47 -6.85 14.93
CA LEU A 52 8.65 -7.90 13.92
C LEU A 52 9.02 -9.18 14.64
N ASP A 53 8.01 -9.88 15.16
CA ASP A 53 8.24 -11.16 15.79
C ASP A 53 8.59 -12.22 14.73
N THR A 54 9.67 -12.92 15.00
CA THR A 54 10.22 -13.96 14.12
C THR A 54 10.33 -15.30 14.84
N HIS A 55 9.90 -15.38 16.11
CA HIS A 55 10.02 -16.63 16.87
C HIS A 55 8.94 -17.60 16.45
N PRO A 56 9.27 -18.85 16.10
CA PRO A 56 8.29 -19.84 15.70
C PRO A 56 7.56 -20.51 16.89
N ASP A 57 7.67 -19.99 18.12
CA ASP A 57 7.11 -20.63 19.31
C ASP A 57 6.23 -19.63 20.06
N ALA A 58 5.03 -20.06 20.46
CA ALA A 58 4.06 -19.22 21.15
C ALA A 58 4.58 -18.78 22.52
N GLY A 59 4.34 -17.52 22.86
CA GLY A 59 4.79 -16.95 24.12
C GLY A 59 6.31 -16.77 24.20
N LEU A 60 7.03 -16.93 23.08
CA LEU A 60 8.42 -16.51 22.94
C LEU A 60 8.47 -15.36 21.93
N LEU A 61 9.27 -14.35 22.25
CA LEU A 61 9.44 -13.15 21.41
C LEU A 61 10.90 -13.05 20.97
N THR A 62 11.12 -12.85 19.66
CA THR A 62 12.44 -12.51 19.10
C THR A 62 12.29 -11.66 17.85
N GLY A 63 13.35 -10.93 17.48
CA GLY A 63 13.35 -10.08 16.30
C GLY A 63 13.68 -8.65 16.66
N THR A 64 12.96 -7.70 16.09
CA THR A 64 13.27 -6.27 16.26
C THR A 64 12.02 -5.47 16.59
N ILE A 65 12.17 -4.43 17.41
CA ILE A 65 11.18 -3.35 17.47
C ILE A 65 11.61 -2.29 16.46
N ALA A 66 10.78 -2.10 15.45
CA ALA A 66 10.96 -1.04 14.48
C ALA A 66 10.30 0.23 15.04
N ILE A 67 11.06 1.32 15.06
CA ILE A 67 10.64 2.60 15.64
C ILE A 67 10.77 3.69 14.58
N THR A 68 9.70 4.46 14.41
CA THR A 68 9.68 5.67 13.59
C THR A 68 9.56 6.89 14.50
N LEU A 69 10.48 7.85 14.35
CA LEU A 69 10.46 9.09 15.10
C LEU A 69 9.64 10.16 14.38
N ASN A 70 8.99 11.03 15.14
CA ASN A 70 8.39 12.25 14.61
C ASN A 70 9.50 13.17 14.09
N GLN A 71 9.28 13.87 12.97
CA GLN A 71 10.27 14.77 12.35
C GLN A 71 10.56 16.06 13.14
N GLN A 72 10.24 16.11 14.43
CA GLN A 72 10.56 17.26 15.28
C GLN A 72 12.04 17.26 15.62
N THR A 73 12.67 18.44 15.58
CA THR A 73 14.07 18.60 15.97
C THR A 73 14.19 18.29 17.47
N GLU A 74 14.89 17.21 17.84
CA GLU A 74 15.13 16.88 19.24
C GLU A 74 15.84 18.04 19.94
N ASN A 75 15.36 18.41 21.12
CA ASN A 75 16.09 19.32 22.01
C ASN A 75 17.38 18.61 22.42
N PRO A 76 18.58 19.13 22.09
CA PRO A 76 19.85 18.47 22.41
C PRO A 76 20.03 18.23 23.91
N ASN A 77 19.43 19.07 24.76
CA ASN A 77 19.50 18.95 26.21
C ASN A 77 18.55 17.89 26.78
N ALA A 78 17.66 17.34 25.96
CA ALA A 78 16.69 16.31 26.29
C ALA A 78 16.82 15.08 25.35
N ALA A 79 17.95 14.94 24.65
CA ALA A 79 18.19 13.81 23.78
C ALA A 79 18.15 12.51 24.58
N ALA A 80 17.57 11.46 23.98
CA ALA A 80 17.53 10.14 24.58
C ALA A 80 18.85 9.40 24.30
N ASP A 81 19.45 8.84 25.34
CA ASP A 81 20.64 7.97 25.23
C ASP A 81 20.24 6.48 25.22
N SER A 82 18.96 6.17 25.44
CA SER A 82 18.44 4.79 25.40
C SER A 82 16.92 4.82 25.30
N VAL A 83 16.35 3.68 24.93
CA VAL A 83 14.93 3.38 25.05
C VAL A 83 14.80 2.20 25.99
N TRP A 84 14.02 2.37 27.04
CA TRP A 84 13.72 1.35 28.04
C TRP A 84 12.40 0.70 27.67
N VAL A 85 12.40 -0.63 27.62
CA VAL A 85 11.29 -1.44 27.17
C VAL A 85 10.76 -2.23 28.36
N TYR A 86 9.46 -2.12 28.59
CA TYR A 86 8.75 -2.79 29.67
C TYR A 86 7.71 -3.74 29.10
N TRP A 87 7.51 -4.87 29.77
CA TRP A 87 6.30 -5.66 29.59
C TRP A 87 5.10 -4.88 30.12
N ALA A 88 3.98 -4.91 29.42
CA ALA A 88 2.77 -4.21 29.81
C ALA A 88 1.50 -5.00 29.47
N ASP A 89 0.40 -4.61 30.11
CA ASP A 89 -0.93 -5.02 29.70
C ASP A 89 -1.45 -4.19 28.52
N GLU A 90 -2.69 -4.44 28.10
CA GLU A 90 -3.34 -3.82 26.95
C GLU A 90 -3.54 -2.31 27.12
N ASN A 91 -3.51 -1.82 28.37
CA ASN A 91 -3.68 -0.42 28.75
C ASN A 91 -2.34 0.30 28.90
N GLY A 92 -1.22 -0.39 28.67
CA GLY A 92 0.12 0.15 28.85
C GLY A 92 0.58 0.25 30.30
N GLN A 93 -0.06 -0.49 31.21
CA GLN A 93 0.43 -0.58 32.57
C GLN A 93 1.66 -1.48 32.61
N ALA A 94 2.84 -0.86 32.77
CA ALA A 94 4.10 -1.56 32.86
C ALA A 94 4.18 -2.48 34.08
N SER A 95 4.80 -3.65 33.90
CA SER A 95 5.02 -4.65 34.94
C SER A 95 6.52 -4.83 35.20
N GLY A 96 6.91 -4.71 36.48
CA GLY A 96 8.29 -4.96 36.93
C GLY A 96 9.31 -3.91 36.49
N GLU A 97 10.56 -4.33 36.44
CA GLU A 97 11.69 -3.52 35.95
C GLU A 97 11.76 -3.52 34.41
N ALA A 98 12.50 -2.58 33.84
CA ALA A 98 12.74 -2.55 32.39
C ALA A 98 13.36 -3.87 31.94
N TRP A 99 12.64 -4.57 31.04
CA TRP A 99 13.06 -5.85 30.49
C TRP A 99 14.23 -5.70 29.53
N PHE A 100 14.25 -4.63 28.74
CA PHE A 100 15.33 -4.31 27.82
C PHE A 100 15.68 -2.82 27.84
N LYS A 101 16.96 -2.49 27.60
CA LYS A 101 17.44 -1.12 27.45
C LYS A 101 18.36 -1.06 26.24
N SER A 102 18.03 -0.20 25.28
CA SER A 102 18.85 -0.03 24.07
C SER A 102 20.16 0.71 24.34
N SER A 103 21.07 0.69 23.37
CA SER A 103 22.40 1.30 23.49
C SER A 103 22.41 2.78 23.07
N ALA A 104 23.29 3.57 23.69
CA ALA A 104 23.45 5.00 23.37
C ALA A 104 23.93 5.32 21.97
N ASN A 105 24.55 4.37 21.26
CA ASN A 105 25.00 4.61 19.89
C ASN A 105 23.84 4.63 18.88
N ASN A 106 22.74 3.94 19.19
CA ASN A 106 21.53 3.93 18.38
C ASN A 106 20.31 3.56 19.25
N PRO A 107 19.78 4.51 20.03
CA PRO A 107 18.78 4.23 21.06
C PRO A 107 17.46 3.70 20.50
N TYR A 108 17.15 3.99 19.24
CA TYR A 108 15.89 3.60 18.61
C TYR A 108 16.00 2.35 17.72
N SER A 109 17.17 1.70 17.70
CA SER A 109 17.34 0.38 17.08
C SER A 109 17.34 -0.68 18.16
N ILE A 110 16.24 -1.41 18.26
CA ILE A 110 16.02 -2.41 19.30
C ILE A 110 15.99 -3.80 18.66
N ALA A 111 17.07 -4.55 18.84
CA ALA A 111 17.08 -5.99 18.63
C ALA A 111 16.66 -6.66 19.95
N LEU A 112 15.59 -7.44 19.89
CA LEU A 112 15.07 -8.15 21.05
C LEU A 112 16.04 -9.26 21.48
N PRO A 113 16.20 -9.51 22.79
CA PRO A 113 17.01 -10.63 23.25
C PRO A 113 16.49 -11.95 22.67
N PRO A 114 17.40 -12.85 22.24
CA PRO A 114 17.00 -14.13 21.69
C PRO A 114 16.22 -14.94 22.74
N GLN A 115 15.08 -15.51 22.32
CA GLN A 115 14.27 -16.45 23.11
C GLN A 115 13.70 -15.86 24.41
N SER A 116 12.94 -14.77 24.30
CA SER A 116 12.36 -14.13 25.49
C SER A 116 10.94 -14.60 25.75
N SER A 117 10.73 -15.28 26.89
CA SER A 117 9.38 -15.71 27.28
C SER A 117 8.52 -14.52 27.70
N ILE A 118 7.37 -14.38 27.03
CA ILE A 118 6.35 -13.39 27.34
C ILE A 118 5.73 -13.73 28.71
N PRO A 119 5.82 -12.84 29.71
CA PRO A 119 5.26 -13.11 31.04
C PRO A 119 3.75 -13.24 31.01
N ALA A 120 3.18 -13.98 31.97
CA ALA A 120 1.74 -14.07 32.12
C ALA A 120 1.08 -12.68 32.29
N ASN A 121 -0.13 -12.52 31.75
CA ASN A 121 -0.90 -11.27 31.74
C ASN A 121 -0.21 -10.10 31.00
N THR A 122 0.67 -10.40 30.04
CA THR A 122 1.30 -9.40 29.18
C THR A 122 0.64 -9.45 27.82
N SER A 123 0.27 -8.28 27.29
CA SER A 123 -0.32 -8.13 25.95
C SER A 123 0.27 -6.97 25.16
N ALA A 124 1.28 -6.28 25.71
CA ALA A 124 1.98 -5.21 25.03
C ALA A 124 3.42 -5.02 25.56
N LEU A 125 4.16 -4.16 24.86
CA LEU A 125 5.34 -3.47 25.38
C LEU A 125 5.03 -1.99 25.56
N VAL A 126 5.72 -1.35 26.50
CA VAL A 126 5.78 0.11 26.58
C VAL A 126 7.23 0.57 26.47
N LEU A 127 7.47 1.51 25.55
CA LEU A 127 8.79 2.06 25.26
C LEU A 127 8.92 3.47 25.83
N HIS A 128 9.93 3.71 26.65
CA HIS A 128 10.26 5.02 27.19
C HIS A 128 11.65 5.47 26.74
N PRO A 129 11.77 6.54 25.94
CA PRO A 129 13.04 7.25 25.79
C PRO A 129 13.61 7.67 27.14
N ALA A 130 14.93 7.51 27.32
CA ALA A 130 15.59 7.72 28.61
C ALA A 130 17.01 8.29 28.43
N ASN A 131 17.43 9.11 29.37
CA ASN A 131 18.80 9.60 29.50
C ASN A 131 19.24 9.64 30.97
N ALA A 132 20.39 10.22 31.26
CA ALA A 132 20.93 10.33 32.61
C ALA A 132 20.02 11.09 33.61
N GLN A 133 19.09 11.92 33.13
CA GLN A 133 18.15 12.68 33.96
C GLN A 133 16.86 11.90 34.29
N GLY A 134 16.48 10.93 33.46
CA GLY A 134 15.30 10.10 33.71
C GLY A 134 14.63 9.55 32.46
N LEU A 135 13.44 8.99 32.68
CA LEU A 135 12.55 8.42 31.68
C LEU A 135 11.56 9.46 31.18
N SER A 136 11.23 9.41 29.90
CA SER A 136 10.10 10.19 29.36
C SER A 136 8.83 9.94 30.18
N GLU A 137 8.10 11.01 30.46
CA GLU A 137 6.86 10.95 31.24
C GLU A 137 5.80 10.08 30.54
N GLN A 138 5.75 10.15 29.21
CA GLN A 138 4.88 9.32 28.38
C GLN A 138 5.70 8.21 27.71
N GLY A 139 5.14 7.01 27.65
CA GLY A 139 5.69 5.90 26.87
C GLY A 139 4.89 5.65 25.60
N THR A 140 5.45 4.91 24.66
CA THR A 140 4.75 4.42 23.47
C THR A 140 4.31 2.99 23.71
N LEU A 141 2.99 2.77 23.69
CA LEU A 141 2.40 1.45 23.76
C LEU A 141 2.57 0.74 22.41
N VAL A 142 3.04 -0.50 22.46
CA VAL A 142 3.14 -1.40 21.31
C VAL A 142 2.35 -2.65 21.66
N GLN A 143 1.11 -2.69 21.20
CA GLN A 143 0.22 -3.84 21.41
C GLN A 143 0.73 -5.06 20.65
N PHE A 144 0.60 -6.23 21.26
CA PHE A 144 0.92 -7.48 20.61
C PHE A 144 -0.16 -7.85 19.61
N HIS A 145 0.21 -7.89 18.34
CA HIS A 145 -0.34 -8.87 17.41
C HIS A 145 0.49 -10.14 17.61
N ASP A 146 0.22 -10.82 18.73
CA ASP A 146 1.03 -11.93 19.26
C ASP A 146 1.17 -13.05 18.23
N PHE A 147 2.39 -13.50 17.96
CA PHE A 147 2.59 -14.65 17.09
C PHE A 147 2.45 -15.95 17.88
N LYS A 148 1.35 -16.68 17.66
CA LYS A 148 1.01 -17.93 18.34
C LYS A 148 1.35 -19.18 17.53
N GLY A 149 1.99 -19.02 16.37
CA GLY A 149 2.33 -20.11 15.45
C GLY A 149 3.44 -21.01 15.98
N ASN A 150 3.15 -21.84 16.99
CA ASN A 150 4.08 -22.73 17.70
C ASN A 150 4.23 -24.13 17.09
N ALA A 151 3.68 -24.35 15.90
CA ALA A 151 3.85 -25.59 15.14
C ALA A 151 4.08 -25.30 13.66
N GLN A 152 4.95 -26.10 13.06
CA GLN A 152 5.29 -26.03 11.64
C GLN A 152 4.50 -27.11 10.89
N LEU A 153 3.47 -26.69 10.19
CA LEU A 153 2.54 -27.52 9.44
C LEU A 153 3.05 -27.76 8.01
N SER A 154 2.96 -29.02 7.59
CA SER A 154 3.16 -29.43 6.20
C SER A 154 1.83 -29.79 5.54
N GLY A 155 1.83 -29.88 4.21
CA GLY A 155 0.62 -30.24 3.46
C GLY A 155 0.63 -29.72 2.03
N PRO A 156 -0.32 -30.13 1.20
CA PRO A 156 -0.40 -29.67 -0.17
C PRO A 156 -0.94 -28.24 -0.24
N GLY A 157 -0.64 -27.55 -1.33
CA GLY A 157 -1.31 -26.33 -1.74
C GLY A 157 -1.32 -26.20 -3.26
N GLY A 158 -1.91 -25.11 -3.73
CA GLY A 158 -2.02 -24.82 -5.15
C GLY A 158 -3.07 -25.62 -5.88
N SER A 159 -2.96 -25.61 -7.20
CA SER A 159 -3.92 -26.20 -8.13
C SER A 159 -3.31 -27.38 -8.89
N TYR A 160 -4.13 -28.11 -9.65
CA TYR A 160 -3.59 -29.16 -10.53
C TYR A 160 -2.64 -28.64 -11.62
N LEU A 161 -2.72 -27.34 -11.97
CA LEU A 161 -1.77 -26.72 -12.91
C LEU A 161 -0.45 -26.40 -12.24
N THR A 162 -0.49 -25.93 -11.00
CA THR A 162 0.65 -25.47 -10.21
C THR A 162 0.61 -26.07 -8.81
N PRO A 163 0.93 -27.36 -8.62
CA PRO A 163 0.94 -27.98 -7.29
C PRO A 163 2.20 -27.62 -6.50
N TRP A 164 2.08 -27.56 -5.17
CA TRP A 164 3.24 -27.52 -4.26
C TRP A 164 2.96 -28.24 -2.94
N GLN A 165 4.03 -28.54 -2.20
CA GLN A 165 4.00 -29.03 -0.82
C GLN A 165 4.65 -28.02 0.14
N TYR A 166 3.88 -27.59 1.14
CA TYR A 166 4.42 -26.88 2.28
C TYR A 166 5.26 -27.82 3.14
N GLY A 167 6.46 -27.37 3.47
CA GLY A 167 7.51 -28.16 4.12
C GLY A 167 8.59 -28.66 3.17
N ASP A 168 8.31 -28.70 1.86
CA ASP A 168 9.25 -29.13 0.81
C ASP A 168 9.47 -28.03 -0.24
N ASP A 169 8.48 -27.77 -1.11
CA ASP A 169 8.55 -26.77 -2.19
C ASP A 169 8.44 -25.34 -1.64
N ARG A 170 7.69 -25.19 -0.54
CA ARG A 170 7.48 -23.93 0.18
C ARG A 170 7.78 -24.11 1.66
N PRO A 171 8.07 -23.03 2.40
CA PRO A 171 8.24 -23.10 3.85
C PRO A 171 7.02 -23.73 4.54
N HIS A 172 7.23 -24.29 5.72
CA HIS A 172 6.13 -24.77 6.55
C HIS A 172 5.14 -23.63 6.88
N ILE A 173 3.88 -24.01 7.10
CA ILE A 173 2.83 -23.09 7.54
C ILE A 173 2.90 -22.99 9.07
N ALA A 174 3.01 -21.78 9.60
CA ALA A 174 2.95 -21.59 11.04
C ALA A 174 1.50 -21.59 11.52
N VAL A 175 1.16 -22.49 12.44
CA VAL A 175 -0.16 -22.64 13.07
C VAL A 175 0.00 -22.79 14.58
N GLN A 176 -1.06 -22.49 15.34
CA GLN A 176 -1.07 -22.80 16.77
C GLN A 176 -1.39 -24.28 16.99
N ARG A 177 -0.66 -24.94 17.88
CA ARG A 177 -0.93 -26.27 18.42
C ARG A 177 -1.08 -26.17 19.93
N ILE A 178 -2.15 -26.76 20.44
CA ILE A 178 -2.39 -26.91 21.88
C ILE A 178 -2.35 -28.39 22.27
N ASP A 179 -1.81 -28.68 23.45
CA ASP A 179 -1.73 -30.04 24.01
C ASP A 179 -3.07 -30.49 24.62
N HIS A 180 -4.14 -30.36 23.84
CA HIS A 180 -5.47 -30.84 24.17
C HIS A 180 -5.75 -32.13 23.38
N GLN A 181 -6.29 -33.17 24.02
CA GLN A 181 -6.69 -34.44 23.37
C GLN A 181 -5.62 -35.11 22.47
N GLY A 182 -4.34 -34.96 22.78
CA GLY A 182 -3.23 -35.54 22.00
C GLY A 182 -2.65 -34.61 20.92
N GLY A 183 -3.12 -33.37 20.85
CA GLY A 183 -2.65 -32.32 19.93
C GLY A 183 -3.78 -31.83 19.04
N VAL A 184 -4.15 -30.56 19.18
CA VAL A 184 -5.07 -29.87 18.28
C VAL A 184 -4.30 -28.74 17.60
N CYS A 185 -4.30 -28.74 16.28
CA CYS A 185 -3.77 -27.64 15.48
C CYS A 185 -4.93 -26.73 15.08
N ILE A 186 -4.70 -25.43 15.19
CA ILE A 186 -5.65 -24.35 14.97
C ILE A 186 -5.02 -23.43 13.93
N PHE A 187 -5.76 -23.12 12.86
CA PHE A 187 -5.37 -22.19 11.80
C PHE A 187 -5.48 -20.75 12.29
N ASP A 188 -4.75 -20.46 13.35
CA ASP A 188 -4.58 -19.18 13.98
C ASP A 188 -3.13 -19.11 14.45
N ASN A 189 -2.35 -18.18 13.91
CA ASN A 189 -0.99 -17.91 14.36
C ASN A 189 -0.89 -16.56 15.10
N GLY A 190 -2.04 -16.02 15.51
CA GLY A 190 -2.22 -14.79 16.26
C GLY A 190 -2.07 -13.49 15.45
N ILE A 191 -1.47 -13.53 14.25
CA ILE A 191 -1.53 -12.43 13.27
C ILE A 191 -2.48 -12.71 12.11
N VAL A 192 -2.79 -13.99 11.87
CA VAL A 192 -3.73 -14.47 10.86
C VAL A 192 -4.57 -15.59 11.46
N SER A 193 -5.87 -15.59 11.15
CA SER A 193 -6.80 -16.66 11.46
C SER A 193 -7.61 -17.03 10.22
N VAL A 194 -7.71 -18.33 9.92
CA VAL A 194 -8.44 -18.84 8.75
C VAL A 194 -9.61 -19.71 9.20
N VAL A 195 -10.78 -19.41 8.65
CA VAL A 195 -12.03 -20.12 8.87
C VAL A 195 -12.38 -20.95 7.64
N ASP A 196 -12.72 -22.23 7.86
CA ASP A 196 -13.43 -23.04 6.87
C ASP A 196 -14.93 -22.77 6.98
N MET A 197 -15.49 -22.08 5.99
CA MET A 197 -16.93 -21.78 5.96
C MET A 197 -17.80 -22.97 5.57
N GLN A 198 -17.20 -24.09 5.17
CA GLN A 198 -17.89 -25.35 4.83
C GLN A 198 -19.04 -25.13 3.83
N ASN A 199 -18.80 -24.28 2.84
CA ASN A 199 -19.74 -23.90 1.81
C ASN A 199 -21.01 -23.16 2.32
N GLN A 200 -20.88 -22.42 3.42
CA GLN A 200 -21.91 -21.55 3.98
C GLN A 200 -21.53 -20.07 3.83
N THR A 201 -22.50 -19.19 4.00
CA THR A 201 -22.30 -17.73 4.01
C THR A 201 -22.51 -17.17 5.40
N ASP A 202 -21.98 -15.96 5.65
CA ASP A 202 -22.40 -15.16 6.79
C ASP A 202 -23.70 -14.43 6.43
N PRO A 203 -24.84 -14.72 7.06
CA PRO A 203 -26.10 -14.08 6.70
C PRO A 203 -26.01 -12.55 6.85
N ARG A 204 -25.18 -12.04 7.78
CA ARG A 204 -24.99 -10.60 8.00
C ARG A 204 -24.38 -9.91 6.79
N ALA A 205 -23.58 -10.60 5.98
CA ALA A 205 -22.96 -10.05 4.78
C ALA A 205 -23.94 -9.87 3.61
N HIS A 206 -25.12 -10.50 3.67
CA HIS A 206 -26.11 -10.48 2.58
C HIS A 206 -27.40 -9.74 2.95
N ASP A 207 -27.51 -9.20 4.16
CA ASP A 207 -28.70 -8.51 4.68
C ASP A 207 -28.82 -7.03 4.21
N GLY A 208 -28.07 -6.63 3.18
CA GLY A 208 -28.17 -5.29 2.56
C GLY A 208 -27.66 -4.14 3.42
N ALA A 209 -26.96 -4.43 4.53
CA ALA A 209 -26.34 -3.42 5.36
C ALA A 209 -25.01 -2.95 4.75
N GLN A 210 -24.87 -1.63 4.54
CA GLN A 210 -23.62 -0.99 4.11
C GLN A 210 -22.59 -0.82 5.23
N ALA A 211 -22.83 -1.40 6.40
CA ALA A 211 -21.95 -1.24 7.56
C ALA A 211 -20.91 -2.35 7.61
N ALA A 212 -19.70 -2.00 8.02
CA ALA A 212 -18.63 -2.95 8.29
C ALA A 212 -19.11 -4.01 9.29
N LEU A 213 -18.86 -5.28 9.00
CA LEU A 213 -19.12 -6.35 9.96
C LEU A 213 -18.15 -6.27 11.12
N THR A 214 -18.60 -6.75 12.28
CA THR A 214 -17.71 -7.04 13.40
C THR A 214 -17.36 -8.52 13.42
N ALA A 215 -16.10 -8.81 13.74
CA ALA A 215 -15.62 -10.17 13.93
C ALA A 215 -16.45 -10.91 14.99
N ASN A 216 -16.79 -12.16 14.71
CA ASN A 216 -17.49 -13.08 15.60
C ASN A 216 -16.79 -14.44 15.56
N GLU A 217 -15.76 -14.61 16.39
CA GLU A 217 -14.94 -15.82 16.43
C GLU A 217 -15.66 -17.00 17.10
N GLN A 218 -16.77 -16.75 17.80
CA GLN A 218 -17.63 -17.81 18.34
C GLN A 218 -18.48 -18.45 17.24
N ALA A 219 -19.01 -17.65 16.31
CA ALA A 219 -19.77 -18.15 15.16
C ALA A 219 -18.88 -18.66 14.04
N TYR A 220 -17.69 -18.06 13.88
CA TYR A 220 -16.73 -18.37 12.84
C TYR A 220 -15.35 -18.63 13.46
N PRO A 221 -15.19 -19.75 14.19
CA PRO A 221 -13.91 -20.11 14.80
C PRO A 221 -12.89 -20.47 13.73
N ALA A 222 -11.61 -20.29 14.06
CA ALA A 222 -10.52 -20.78 13.24
C ALA A 222 -10.66 -22.28 12.98
N TYR A 223 -10.27 -22.73 11.79
CA TYR A 223 -10.29 -24.15 11.46
C TYR A 223 -9.35 -24.93 12.39
N GLU A 224 -9.84 -26.03 12.95
CA GLU A 224 -9.10 -26.90 13.85
C GLU A 224 -9.13 -28.35 13.39
N PHE A 225 -8.04 -29.07 13.66
CA PHE A 225 -7.96 -30.51 13.42
C PHE A 225 -7.01 -31.18 14.41
N LEU A 226 -7.23 -32.47 14.66
CA LEU A 226 -6.33 -33.28 15.48
C LEU A 226 -5.00 -33.47 14.75
N CYS A 227 -3.88 -33.16 15.43
CA CYS A 227 -2.58 -33.16 14.80
C CYS A 227 -1.48 -33.72 15.72
N SER A 228 -0.47 -34.34 15.11
CA SER A 228 0.71 -34.85 15.82
C SER A 228 1.72 -33.73 16.12
N ASP A 229 2.87 -34.07 16.68
CA ASP A 229 3.99 -33.13 16.86
C ASP A 229 4.60 -32.68 15.52
N ASN A 230 4.41 -33.46 14.45
CA ASN A 230 4.73 -33.09 13.07
C ASN A 230 3.43 -33.00 12.28
N PRO A 231 2.71 -31.86 12.34
CA PRO A 231 1.38 -31.77 11.79
C PRO A 231 1.39 -31.75 10.26
N VAL A 232 0.42 -32.45 9.67
CA VAL A 232 0.15 -32.45 8.23
C VAL A 232 -1.33 -32.14 8.03
N ASN A 233 -1.66 -31.11 7.25
CA ASN A 233 -3.04 -30.83 6.87
C ASN A 233 -3.24 -31.06 5.38
N THR A 234 -4.19 -31.95 5.04
CA THR A 234 -4.60 -32.21 3.66
C THR A 234 -6.06 -31.80 3.42
N HIS A 235 -6.65 -31.04 4.33
CA HIS A 235 -8.02 -30.54 4.22
C HIS A 235 -8.05 -29.32 3.31
N LYS A 236 -9.00 -29.16 2.38
CA LYS A 236 -9.85 -30.16 1.74
C LYS A 236 -9.59 -30.00 0.24
N PRO A 237 -9.24 -31.07 -0.50
CA PRO A 237 -9.12 -30.97 -1.94
C PRO A 237 -10.49 -30.66 -2.55
N LEU A 238 -10.52 -29.67 -3.43
CA LEU A 238 -11.66 -29.35 -4.27
C LEU A 238 -11.54 -30.19 -5.55
N ALA A 239 -12.53 -31.03 -5.82
CA ALA A 239 -12.52 -31.95 -6.95
C ALA A 239 -13.92 -32.17 -7.51
N ASP A 240 -14.00 -32.54 -8.78
CA ASP A 240 -15.20 -33.03 -9.46
C ASP A 240 -14.92 -34.36 -10.18
N ASP A 241 -15.73 -34.73 -11.17
CA ASP A 241 -15.54 -35.94 -11.97
C ASP A 241 -14.35 -35.87 -12.94
N GLN A 242 -13.82 -34.66 -13.20
CA GLN A 242 -12.66 -34.43 -14.07
C GLN A 242 -11.34 -34.47 -13.30
N GLY A 243 -11.36 -34.20 -12.00
CA GLY A 243 -10.20 -34.36 -11.13
C GLY A 243 -10.14 -33.32 -10.02
N ILE A 244 -8.95 -33.15 -9.46
CA ILE A 244 -8.68 -32.13 -8.45
C ILE A 244 -8.51 -30.79 -9.17
N TRP A 245 -9.14 -29.75 -8.63
CA TRP A 245 -8.98 -28.36 -9.03
C TRP A 245 -7.93 -27.67 -8.15
N THR A 246 -8.12 -27.77 -6.83
CA THR A 246 -7.26 -27.19 -5.80
C THR A 246 -7.01 -28.18 -4.69
N TYR A 247 -5.77 -28.28 -4.23
CA TYR A 247 -5.38 -29.26 -3.23
C TYR A 247 -5.75 -28.86 -1.79
N SER A 248 -5.59 -27.58 -1.44
CA SER A 248 -5.99 -27.06 -0.13
C SER A 248 -6.02 -25.52 -0.12
N ALA A 249 -7.20 -24.95 -0.35
CA ALA A 249 -7.39 -23.49 -0.26
C ALA A 249 -7.12 -22.96 1.15
N ILE A 250 -7.36 -23.77 2.19
CA ILE A 250 -7.15 -23.37 3.58
C ILE A 250 -5.65 -23.30 3.95
N ASN A 251 -4.83 -24.22 3.45
CA ASN A 251 -3.37 -24.15 3.61
C ASN A 251 -2.82 -22.90 2.92
N ASP A 252 -3.26 -22.65 1.68
CA ASP A 252 -2.85 -21.48 0.92
C ASP A 252 -3.27 -20.18 1.61
N ALA A 253 -4.51 -20.08 2.10
CA ALA A 253 -4.98 -18.91 2.83
C ALA A 253 -4.18 -18.62 4.09
N MET A 254 -3.80 -19.65 4.86
CA MET A 254 -3.03 -19.47 6.09
C MET A 254 -1.61 -19.00 5.80
N PHE A 255 -0.97 -19.61 4.80
CA PHE A 255 0.36 -19.25 4.38
C PHE A 255 0.40 -17.85 3.75
N TYR A 256 -0.43 -17.61 2.73
CA TYR A 256 -0.50 -16.33 2.02
C TYR A 256 -0.96 -15.20 2.93
N GLY A 257 -1.95 -15.41 3.80
CA GLY A 257 -2.34 -14.41 4.80
C GLY A 257 -1.17 -13.99 5.68
N THR A 258 -0.31 -14.94 6.06
CA THR A 258 0.88 -14.66 6.89
C THR A 258 1.93 -13.86 6.12
N VAL A 259 2.13 -14.18 4.83
CA VAL A 259 3.00 -13.40 3.93
C VAL A 259 2.46 -11.98 3.78
N VAL A 260 1.17 -11.84 3.45
CA VAL A 260 0.47 -10.56 3.26
C VAL A 260 0.60 -9.68 4.49
N TYR A 261 0.30 -10.21 5.68
CA TYR A 261 0.41 -9.46 6.93
C TYR A 261 1.83 -8.91 7.13
N LYS A 262 2.86 -9.75 6.92
CA LYS A 262 4.26 -9.35 7.10
C LYS A 262 4.70 -8.29 6.10
N VAL A 263 4.31 -8.44 4.84
CA VAL A 263 4.63 -7.44 3.80
C VAL A 263 3.96 -6.11 4.12
N PHE A 264 2.68 -6.09 4.46
CA PHE A 264 2.02 -4.85 4.85
C PHE A 264 2.61 -4.23 6.11
N LEU A 265 2.93 -5.02 7.14
CA LEU A 265 3.60 -4.52 8.34
C LEU A 265 4.93 -3.85 7.99
N GLU A 266 5.71 -4.47 7.11
CA GLU A 266 6.96 -3.90 6.62
C GLU A 266 6.73 -2.63 5.81
N GLN A 267 5.73 -2.58 4.92
CA GLN A 267 5.49 -1.40 4.10
C GLN A 267 4.87 -0.25 4.89
N LEU A 268 3.86 -0.51 5.71
CA LEU A 268 3.15 0.53 6.45
C LEU A 268 3.96 1.06 7.64
N LYS A 269 4.96 0.31 8.10
CA LYS A 269 5.69 0.55 9.34
C LYS A 269 4.77 0.61 10.57
N GLU A 270 3.67 -0.13 10.51
CA GLU A 270 2.64 -0.29 11.53
C GLU A 270 1.76 -1.51 11.16
N PRO A 271 1.02 -2.11 12.11
CA PRO A 271 0.12 -3.23 11.82
C PRO A 271 -0.88 -2.89 10.69
N PRO A 272 -1.13 -3.80 9.73
CA PRO A 272 -2.04 -3.54 8.62
C PRO A 272 -3.47 -3.24 9.07
N LEU A 273 -3.93 -3.97 10.09
CA LEU A 273 -5.28 -3.88 10.65
C LEU A 273 -5.16 -3.63 12.16
N ALA A 274 -6.26 -3.18 12.78
CA ALA A 274 -6.31 -2.96 14.23
C ALA A 274 -6.21 -4.26 15.05
N ASP A 275 -6.43 -5.41 14.41
CA ASP A 275 -6.38 -6.74 15.02
C ASP A 275 -5.70 -7.71 14.04
N LYS A 276 -5.74 -9.02 14.30
CA LYS A 276 -5.29 -10.06 13.36
C LYS A 276 -6.09 -10.02 12.06
N LEU A 277 -5.44 -10.44 10.97
CA LEU A 277 -6.09 -10.70 9.70
C LEU A 277 -7.00 -11.93 9.83
N ARG A 278 -8.24 -11.82 9.36
CA ARG A 278 -9.20 -12.93 9.35
C ARG A 278 -9.58 -13.26 7.91
N ILE A 279 -9.41 -14.52 7.55
CA ILE A 279 -9.71 -15.02 6.20
C ILE A 279 -10.76 -16.13 6.31
N ARG A 280 -11.75 -16.08 5.43
CA ARG A 280 -12.78 -17.13 5.27
C ARG A 280 -12.62 -17.76 3.92
N VAL A 281 -12.34 -19.06 3.88
CA VAL A 281 -12.31 -19.86 2.65
C VAL A 281 -13.53 -20.77 2.58
N HIS A 282 -13.79 -21.35 1.41
CA HIS A 282 -14.98 -22.17 1.17
C HIS A 282 -16.28 -21.39 1.44
N TYR A 283 -16.28 -20.06 1.19
CA TYR A 283 -17.42 -19.17 1.45
C TYR A 283 -18.50 -19.35 0.38
N GLY A 284 -19.74 -19.63 0.79
CA GLY A 284 -20.84 -19.90 -0.12
C GLY A 284 -20.70 -21.23 -0.87
N SER A 285 -21.50 -21.44 -1.92
CA SER A 285 -21.44 -22.71 -2.67
C SER A 285 -20.09 -22.90 -3.36
N GLN A 286 -19.74 -24.15 -3.70
CA GLN A 286 -18.48 -24.47 -4.38
C GLN A 286 -18.31 -23.74 -5.73
N SER A 287 -19.41 -23.36 -6.38
CA SER A 287 -19.41 -22.60 -7.64
C SER A 287 -19.58 -21.10 -7.46
N SER A 288 -19.68 -20.62 -6.21
CA SER A 288 -19.75 -19.19 -5.93
C SER A 288 -18.43 -18.51 -6.31
N GLN A 289 -18.50 -17.24 -6.65
CA GLN A 289 -17.37 -16.44 -7.13
C GLN A 289 -17.15 -15.21 -6.23
N TYR A 290 -17.43 -15.35 -4.94
CA TYR A 290 -17.28 -14.24 -4.01
C TYR A 290 -15.82 -14.06 -3.62
N ILE A 291 -15.33 -12.84 -3.81
CA ILE A 291 -14.05 -12.34 -3.33
C ILE A 291 -14.36 -10.93 -2.83
N PHE A 292 -14.30 -10.71 -1.51
CA PHE A 292 -14.64 -9.41 -0.94
C PHE A 292 -14.16 -9.25 0.50
N TRP A 293 -13.89 -8.00 0.86
CA TRP A 293 -13.69 -7.51 2.21
C TRP A 293 -15.03 -7.05 2.82
N ASP A 294 -15.36 -7.53 4.02
CA ASP A 294 -16.63 -7.20 4.69
C ASP A 294 -16.49 -6.24 5.88
N GLY A 295 -15.30 -5.66 6.07
CA GLY A 295 -14.95 -4.82 7.22
C GLY A 295 -14.26 -5.57 8.36
N ALA A 296 -14.38 -6.90 8.43
CA ALA A 296 -13.70 -7.72 9.44
C ALA A 296 -12.98 -8.95 8.85
N TYR A 297 -13.46 -9.48 7.75
CA TYR A 297 -12.96 -10.68 7.09
C TYR A 297 -12.71 -10.42 5.60
N ALA A 298 -11.64 -11.04 5.09
CA ALA A 298 -11.49 -11.29 3.66
C ALA A 298 -12.16 -12.64 3.34
N ASN A 299 -13.12 -12.64 2.41
CA ASN A 299 -13.97 -13.79 2.11
C ASN A 299 -13.67 -14.32 0.70
N PHE A 300 -13.46 -15.64 0.59
CA PHE A 300 -13.12 -16.32 -0.65
C PHE A 300 -13.99 -17.57 -0.85
N SER A 301 -14.72 -17.59 -1.96
CA SER A 301 -15.39 -18.79 -2.47
C SER A 301 -14.42 -19.77 -3.13
N ASP A 302 -14.93 -20.94 -3.50
CA ASP A 302 -14.14 -21.98 -4.18
C ASP A 302 -13.97 -21.72 -5.70
N GLY A 303 -14.99 -21.17 -6.36
CA GLY A 303 -14.95 -20.83 -7.80
C GLY A 303 -15.02 -22.02 -8.78
N VAL A 304 -15.09 -23.26 -8.32
CA VAL A 304 -15.07 -24.47 -9.16
C VAL A 304 -16.43 -24.69 -9.86
N PRO A 305 -16.47 -25.04 -11.16
CA PRO A 305 -15.36 -25.43 -12.05
C PRO A 305 -14.88 -24.30 -12.98
N LEU A 306 -15.12 -23.03 -12.63
CA LEU A 306 -14.73 -21.90 -13.49
C LEU A 306 -13.33 -21.38 -13.16
N PHE A 307 -12.93 -21.47 -11.90
CA PHE A 307 -11.63 -21.02 -11.40
C PHE A 307 -10.94 -22.14 -10.64
N LEU A 308 -9.61 -22.05 -10.54
CA LEU A 308 -8.80 -23.01 -9.81
C LEU A 308 -8.94 -22.80 -8.31
N ASN A 309 -8.59 -21.60 -7.85
CA ASN A 309 -8.63 -21.16 -6.45
C ASN A 309 -8.88 -19.65 -6.44
N LEU A 310 -9.76 -19.15 -5.57
CA LEU A 310 -9.94 -17.71 -5.39
C LEU A 310 -9.13 -17.14 -4.22
N ALA A 311 -8.64 -17.97 -3.30
CA ALA A 311 -7.77 -17.55 -2.19
C ALA A 311 -6.28 -17.55 -2.63
N THR A 312 -5.97 -16.82 -3.70
CA THR A 312 -4.60 -16.65 -4.22
C THR A 312 -3.85 -15.56 -3.45
N LEU A 313 -2.52 -15.50 -3.59
CA LEU A 313 -1.70 -14.53 -2.87
C LEU A 313 -2.12 -13.08 -3.13
N ASP A 314 -2.39 -12.73 -4.38
CA ASP A 314 -2.77 -11.38 -4.79
C ASP A 314 -4.23 -11.04 -4.52
N HIS A 315 -5.17 -11.99 -4.62
CA HIS A 315 -6.53 -11.78 -4.15
C HIS A 315 -6.56 -11.54 -2.63
N ILE A 316 -5.83 -12.32 -1.83
CA ILE A 316 -5.73 -12.07 -0.39
C ILE A 316 -5.10 -10.71 -0.12
N ALA A 317 -4.02 -10.35 -0.82
CA ALA A 317 -3.41 -9.03 -0.68
C ALA A 317 -4.40 -7.89 -1.04
N HIS A 318 -5.17 -8.06 -2.12
CA HIS A 318 -6.17 -7.10 -2.58
C HIS A 318 -7.27 -6.90 -1.53
N GLU A 319 -7.90 -7.98 -1.04
CA GLU A 319 -8.98 -7.85 -0.06
C GLU A 319 -8.49 -7.27 1.28
N VAL A 320 -7.26 -7.60 1.68
CA VAL A 320 -6.65 -7.02 2.88
C VAL A 320 -6.31 -5.56 2.68
N ALA A 321 -5.94 -5.15 1.47
CA ALA A 321 -5.66 -3.76 1.15
C ALA A 321 -6.89 -2.87 1.34
N HIS A 322 -8.11 -3.37 1.11
CA HIS A 322 -9.33 -2.64 1.44
C HIS A 322 -9.39 -2.31 2.94
N GLY A 323 -9.19 -3.30 3.80
CA GLY A 323 -9.15 -3.11 5.25
C GLY A 323 -8.02 -2.18 5.70
N VAL A 324 -6.85 -2.29 5.07
CA VAL A 324 -5.72 -1.37 5.29
C VAL A 324 -6.12 0.06 4.93
N LEU A 325 -6.72 0.26 3.77
CA LEU A 325 -7.07 1.59 3.26
C LEU A 325 -8.16 2.27 4.11
N ASN A 326 -9.15 1.49 4.58
CA ASN A 326 -10.15 1.93 5.54
C ASN A 326 -9.50 2.42 6.85
N ARG A 327 -8.44 1.76 7.31
CA ARG A 327 -7.74 2.14 8.55
C ARG A 327 -6.87 3.38 8.39
N ILE A 328 -6.11 3.46 7.29
CA ILE A 328 -5.06 4.48 7.13
C ILE A 328 -5.52 5.75 6.43
N SER A 329 -6.73 5.76 5.87
CA SER A 329 -7.23 6.88 5.08
C SER A 329 -8.73 7.10 5.30
N PRO A 330 -9.25 8.29 4.93
CA PRO A 330 -10.68 8.52 4.85
C PRO A 330 -11.42 7.70 3.77
N LEU A 331 -10.76 6.88 2.94
CA LEU A 331 -11.42 6.12 1.87
C LEU A 331 -12.13 4.86 2.39
N ASP A 332 -12.96 5.02 3.42
CA ASP A 332 -13.75 3.95 4.01
C ASP A 332 -15.20 4.00 3.53
N GLY A 333 -15.56 3.08 2.65
CA GLY A 333 -16.91 2.96 2.09
C GLY A 333 -17.97 2.47 3.08
N PHE A 334 -17.57 1.92 4.25
CA PHE A 334 -18.51 1.49 5.27
C PHE A 334 -18.96 2.62 6.19
N GLU A 335 -18.10 3.62 6.40
CA GLU A 335 -18.36 4.76 7.29
C GLU A 335 -18.93 5.96 6.54
N GLN A 336 -18.66 6.07 5.23
CA GLN A 336 -19.11 7.21 4.43
C GLN A 336 -19.25 6.91 2.95
N ASN A 337 -20.03 7.74 2.27
CA ASN A 337 -20.13 7.69 0.81
C ASN A 337 -18.83 8.21 0.18
N ILE A 338 -18.19 7.37 -0.61
CA ILE A 338 -17.02 7.71 -1.42
C ILE A 338 -17.42 7.92 -2.89
N SER A 339 -16.80 8.88 -3.57
CA SER A 339 -17.05 9.17 -5.00
C SER A 339 -16.67 7.98 -5.89
N VAL A 340 -17.13 7.96 -7.14
CA VAL A 340 -16.73 6.94 -8.13
C VAL A 340 -15.21 6.96 -8.33
N ASP A 341 -14.60 8.15 -8.41
CA ASP A 341 -13.15 8.30 -8.49
C ASP A 341 -12.43 7.78 -7.24
N ALA A 342 -13.00 8.02 -6.05
CA ALA A 342 -12.46 7.47 -4.82
C ALA A 342 -12.54 5.94 -4.79
N GLN A 343 -13.61 5.34 -5.32
CA GLN A 343 -13.73 3.89 -5.50
C GLN A 343 -12.67 3.36 -6.48
N THR A 344 -12.44 4.04 -7.61
CA THR A 344 -11.35 3.68 -8.53
C THR A 344 -9.99 3.72 -7.84
N VAL A 345 -9.70 4.77 -7.05
CA VAL A 345 -8.43 4.87 -6.29
C VAL A 345 -8.33 3.74 -5.27
N HIS A 346 -9.44 3.39 -4.62
CA HIS A 346 -9.53 2.32 -3.63
C HIS A 346 -9.19 0.96 -4.27
N GLU A 347 -9.84 0.60 -5.39
CA GLU A 347 -9.56 -0.64 -6.13
C GLU A 347 -8.15 -0.68 -6.70
N ALA A 348 -7.68 0.41 -7.31
CA ALA A 348 -6.34 0.48 -7.87
C ALA A 348 -5.27 0.32 -6.78
N PHE A 349 -5.48 0.88 -5.59
CA PHE A 349 -4.60 0.66 -4.45
C PHE A 349 -4.56 -0.81 -4.02
N ALA A 350 -5.71 -1.50 -4.03
CA ALA A 350 -5.79 -2.91 -3.70
C ALA A 350 -5.05 -3.80 -4.72
N ASP A 351 -5.24 -3.55 -6.01
CA ASP A 351 -4.49 -4.20 -7.10
C ASP A 351 -2.98 -3.98 -6.99
N ILE A 352 -2.56 -2.73 -6.80
CA ILE A 352 -1.15 -2.35 -6.59
C ILE A 352 -0.57 -3.02 -5.34
N SER A 353 -1.36 -3.19 -4.28
CA SER A 353 -0.93 -3.91 -3.08
C SER A 353 -0.69 -5.40 -3.37
N GLY A 354 -1.49 -6.01 -4.26
CA GLY A 354 -1.23 -7.34 -4.80
C GLY A 354 0.11 -7.43 -5.53
N VAL A 355 0.45 -6.43 -6.37
CA VAL A 355 1.77 -6.32 -7.03
C VAL A 355 2.90 -6.27 -6.00
N MET A 356 2.77 -5.40 -4.99
CA MET A 356 3.78 -5.25 -3.94
C MET A 356 4.01 -6.56 -3.16
N VAL A 357 2.92 -7.26 -2.79
CA VAL A 357 3.03 -8.55 -2.09
C VAL A 357 3.68 -9.61 -2.97
N LYS A 358 3.27 -9.74 -4.23
CA LYS A 358 3.90 -10.69 -5.17
C LYS A 358 5.37 -10.39 -5.39
N HIS A 359 5.75 -9.12 -5.50
CA HIS A 359 7.15 -8.71 -5.63
C HIS A 359 7.97 -9.12 -4.39
N ALA A 360 7.47 -8.79 -3.19
CA ALA A 360 8.13 -9.16 -1.94
C ALA A 360 8.23 -10.68 -1.74
N PHE A 361 7.24 -11.44 -2.21
CA PHE A 361 7.21 -12.89 -2.08
C PHE A 361 8.11 -13.62 -3.09
N SER A 362 8.03 -13.25 -4.37
CA SER A 362 8.76 -13.92 -5.45
C SER A 362 10.20 -13.44 -5.62
N GLY A 363 10.50 -12.20 -5.19
CA GLY A 363 11.76 -11.52 -5.47
C GLY A 363 11.93 -11.11 -6.94
N GLY A 364 10.90 -11.26 -7.77
CA GLY A 364 10.89 -10.91 -9.19
C GLY A 364 10.04 -9.67 -9.49
N ASP A 365 10.21 -9.14 -10.70
CA ASP A 365 9.51 -7.95 -11.18
C ASP A 365 8.35 -8.28 -12.15
N ASP A 366 8.19 -9.55 -12.54
CA ASP A 366 7.08 -10.02 -13.39
C ASP A 366 5.84 -10.34 -12.55
N VAL A 367 5.18 -9.29 -12.06
CA VAL A 367 4.14 -9.38 -11.02
C VAL A 367 2.88 -8.57 -11.36
N TRP A 368 2.70 -8.18 -12.62
CA TRP A 368 1.73 -7.17 -13.03
C TRP A 368 0.32 -7.71 -13.35
N VAL A 369 0.13 -9.02 -13.37
CA VAL A 369 -1.17 -9.65 -13.66
C VAL A 369 -1.94 -9.92 -12.38
N HIS A 370 -2.99 -9.16 -12.08
CA HIS A 370 -3.89 -9.49 -10.96
C HIS A 370 -4.80 -10.67 -11.34
N GLY A 371 -4.94 -11.64 -10.43
CA GLY A 371 -5.85 -12.79 -10.56
C GLY A 371 -5.28 -13.98 -11.34
N GLU A 372 -4.01 -13.93 -11.76
CA GLU A 372 -3.39 -14.93 -12.65
C GLU A 372 -3.47 -16.36 -12.11
N GLU A 373 -3.13 -16.55 -10.83
CA GLU A 373 -3.10 -17.87 -10.18
C GLU A 373 -4.49 -18.52 -10.10
N SER A 374 -5.56 -17.72 -10.16
CA SER A 374 -6.94 -18.23 -10.13
C SER A 374 -7.38 -18.86 -11.46
N ALA A 375 -6.61 -18.61 -12.54
CA ALA A 375 -6.99 -18.86 -13.94
C ALA A 375 -8.36 -18.28 -14.30
N GLY A 376 -8.70 -17.13 -13.69
CA GLY A 376 -9.97 -16.47 -13.83
C GLY A 376 -9.93 -15.14 -14.57
N TYR A 377 -10.76 -14.21 -14.13
CA TYR A 377 -10.70 -12.83 -14.60
C TYR A 377 -9.38 -12.22 -14.15
N THR A 378 -8.72 -11.52 -15.07
CA THR A 378 -7.42 -10.90 -14.82
C THR A 378 -7.43 -9.43 -15.17
N ARG A 379 -6.59 -8.66 -14.48
CA ARG A 379 -6.29 -7.26 -14.83
C ARG A 379 -4.80 -7.10 -15.08
N GLN A 380 -4.42 -6.53 -16.22
CA GLN A 380 -3.04 -6.23 -16.60
C GLN A 380 -2.64 -4.84 -16.11
N LEU A 381 -1.88 -4.79 -15.03
CA LEU A 381 -1.57 -3.52 -14.33
C LEU A 381 -0.37 -2.76 -14.93
N ASP A 382 0.33 -3.36 -15.89
CA ASP A 382 1.36 -2.75 -16.72
C ASP A 382 0.82 -2.16 -18.04
N GLN A 383 -0.51 -1.98 -18.14
CA GLN A 383 -1.19 -1.40 -19.29
C GLN A 383 -2.26 -0.39 -18.84
N ILE A 384 -2.63 0.54 -19.71
CA ILE A 384 -3.69 1.52 -19.42
C ILE A 384 -5.07 0.85 -19.44
N GLU A 385 -5.34 0.04 -20.46
CA GLU A 385 -6.58 -0.75 -20.54
C GLU A 385 -6.37 -2.06 -19.79
N THR A 386 -6.64 -2.06 -18.48
CA THR A 386 -6.34 -3.19 -17.59
C THR A 386 -7.20 -4.43 -17.86
N GLU A 387 -8.39 -4.24 -18.42
CA GLU A 387 -9.36 -5.29 -18.74
C GLU A 387 -10.28 -4.88 -19.89
N GLY A 388 -11.14 -5.81 -20.34
CA GLY A 388 -12.10 -5.55 -21.40
C GLY A 388 -13.05 -4.40 -21.04
N GLY A 389 -13.04 -3.35 -21.87
CA GLY A 389 -13.88 -2.16 -21.69
C GLY A 389 -13.26 -1.06 -20.83
N ALA A 390 -12.06 -1.26 -20.28
CA ALA A 390 -11.32 -0.20 -19.60
C ALA A 390 -11.03 0.97 -20.56
N ILE A 391 -10.97 2.19 -20.04
CA ILE A 391 -10.74 3.37 -20.87
C ILE A 391 -9.24 3.53 -21.17
N ALA A 392 -8.90 3.86 -22.42
CA ALA A 392 -7.53 4.08 -22.86
C ALA A 392 -6.93 5.43 -22.40
N SER A 393 -7.74 6.30 -21.81
CA SER A 393 -7.37 7.68 -21.48
C SER A 393 -8.36 8.29 -20.49
N TYR A 394 -7.87 9.13 -19.58
CA TYR A 394 -8.73 9.92 -18.70
C TYR A 394 -9.66 10.87 -19.47
N LEU A 395 -9.33 11.22 -20.71
CA LEU A 395 -10.20 12.03 -21.57
C LEU A 395 -11.37 11.23 -22.19
N ASP A 396 -11.41 9.91 -21.97
CA ASP A 396 -12.53 9.03 -22.26
C ASP A 396 -13.40 8.73 -21.02
N TYR A 397 -13.31 9.58 -19.98
CA TYR A 397 -13.96 9.37 -18.68
C TYR A 397 -15.43 8.93 -18.73
N GLU A 398 -16.23 9.54 -19.61
CA GLU A 398 -17.67 9.25 -19.74
C GLU A 398 -17.95 7.85 -20.29
N ASP A 399 -17.01 7.26 -21.04
CA ASP A 399 -17.17 5.96 -21.69
C ASP A 399 -17.22 4.82 -20.63
N ALA A 400 -16.64 5.05 -19.45
CA ALA A 400 -16.68 4.10 -18.33
C ALA A 400 -17.99 4.16 -17.49
N GLY A 401 -18.84 5.19 -17.66
CA GLY A 401 -20.06 5.37 -16.85
C GLY A 401 -19.78 5.30 -15.34
N ASP A 402 -20.65 4.67 -14.55
CA ASP A 402 -20.43 4.52 -13.10
C ASP A 402 -19.50 3.34 -12.73
N ASN A 403 -18.97 2.60 -13.72
CA ASN A 403 -18.10 1.46 -13.46
C ASN A 403 -16.67 1.94 -13.13
N TYR A 404 -16.34 1.97 -11.84
CA TYR A 404 -15.05 2.44 -11.34
C TYR A 404 -13.88 1.50 -11.68
N TYR A 405 -14.12 0.22 -11.97
CA TYR A 405 -13.08 -0.74 -12.38
C TYR A 405 -12.43 -0.35 -13.72
N LEU A 406 -13.22 0.16 -14.66
CA LEU A 406 -12.77 0.54 -16.01
C LEU A 406 -11.79 1.72 -16.03
N ARG A 407 -11.48 2.30 -14.87
CA ARG A 407 -10.56 3.43 -14.67
C ARG A 407 -9.31 3.06 -13.87
N ILE A 408 -9.16 1.81 -13.42
CA ILE A 408 -8.01 1.38 -12.58
C ILE A 408 -6.67 1.72 -13.24
N GLY A 409 -6.58 1.53 -14.56
CA GLY A 409 -5.40 1.88 -15.38
C GLY A 409 -4.92 3.32 -15.25
N MET A 410 -5.80 4.26 -14.88
CA MET A 410 -5.43 5.65 -14.65
C MET A 410 -4.48 5.83 -13.45
N LEU A 411 -4.41 4.84 -12.56
CA LEU A 411 -3.56 4.83 -11.36
C LEU A 411 -2.51 3.72 -11.40
N SER A 412 -2.85 2.52 -11.88
CA SER A 412 -1.94 1.37 -11.93
C SER A 412 -0.84 1.55 -12.99
N TYR A 413 -1.15 2.09 -14.17
CA TYR A 413 -0.14 2.28 -15.20
C TYR A 413 0.89 3.38 -14.84
N PRO A 414 0.50 4.55 -14.30
CA PRO A 414 1.47 5.48 -13.73
C PRO A 414 2.30 4.86 -12.60
N PHE A 415 1.71 4.01 -11.75
CA PHE A 415 2.46 3.26 -10.74
C PHE A 415 3.52 2.36 -11.38
N TYR A 416 3.16 1.59 -12.42
CA TYR A 416 4.10 0.76 -13.17
C TYR A 416 5.28 1.56 -13.74
N LEU A 417 5.00 2.70 -14.39
CA LEU A 417 6.05 3.56 -14.96
C LEU A 417 7.00 4.12 -13.90
N LEU A 418 6.45 4.53 -12.75
CA LEU A 418 7.23 5.04 -11.62
C LEU A 418 8.03 3.92 -10.95
N ALA A 419 7.44 2.73 -10.78
CA ALA A 419 8.09 1.56 -10.22
C ALA A 419 9.28 1.10 -11.07
N ASN A 420 9.21 1.20 -12.39
CA ASN A 420 10.35 0.91 -13.26
C ASN A 420 11.51 1.92 -13.11
N LYS A 421 11.23 3.13 -12.61
CA LYS A 421 12.25 4.15 -12.34
C LYS A 421 12.80 4.09 -10.91
N TRP A 422 11.93 3.89 -9.94
CA TRP A 422 12.25 4.05 -8.51
C TRP A 422 12.28 2.73 -7.73
N GLY A 423 11.83 1.63 -8.34
CA GLY A 423 11.54 0.35 -7.69
C GLY A 423 10.08 0.26 -7.22
N ILE A 424 9.56 -0.97 -7.13
CA ILE A 424 8.17 -1.24 -6.69
C ILE A 424 7.96 -0.77 -5.25
N ALA A 425 8.79 -1.21 -4.29
CA ALA A 425 8.61 -0.89 -2.88
C ALA A 425 8.69 0.63 -2.59
N PRO A 426 9.69 1.39 -3.10
CA PRO A 426 9.71 2.83 -2.86
C PRO A 426 8.56 3.59 -3.53
N THR A 427 8.09 3.15 -4.70
CA THR A 427 6.90 3.73 -5.35
C THR A 427 5.63 3.43 -4.57
N TYR A 428 5.51 2.21 -4.03
CA TYR A 428 4.39 1.81 -3.17
C TYR A 428 4.29 2.71 -1.93
N GLN A 429 5.42 3.06 -1.33
CA GLN A 429 5.45 4.00 -0.21
C GLN A 429 4.89 5.39 -0.56
N VAL A 430 5.13 5.88 -1.77
CA VAL A 430 4.54 7.15 -2.21
C VAL A 430 3.01 7.06 -2.24
N TYR A 431 2.45 5.95 -2.72
CA TYR A 431 1.00 5.73 -2.78
C TYR A 431 0.40 5.53 -1.38
N VAL A 432 1.05 4.77 -0.49
CA VAL A 432 0.66 4.65 0.92
C VAL A 432 0.66 6.01 1.61
N ASN A 433 1.68 6.84 1.37
CA ASN A 433 1.72 8.18 1.93
C ASN A 433 0.64 9.09 1.34
N ALA A 434 0.26 8.92 0.07
CA ALA A 434 -0.86 9.65 -0.50
C ALA A 434 -2.17 9.25 0.20
N ALA A 435 -2.41 7.95 0.37
CA ALA A 435 -3.57 7.46 1.15
C ALA A 435 -3.63 8.09 2.54
N LYS A 436 -2.52 8.09 3.28
CA LYS A 436 -2.44 8.60 4.66
C LYS A 436 -2.69 10.10 4.80
N HIS A 437 -2.25 10.91 3.84
CA HIS A 437 -2.13 12.36 4.06
C HIS A 437 -3.17 13.21 3.32
N CYS A 438 -3.81 12.71 2.27
CA CYS A 438 -4.52 13.61 1.35
C CYS A 438 -5.66 12.99 0.54
N TRP A 439 -5.78 11.66 0.44
CA TRP A 439 -6.95 11.08 -0.21
C TRP A 439 -8.19 11.32 0.65
N GLN A 440 -9.28 11.72 0.01
CA GLN A 440 -10.51 12.16 0.66
C GLN A 440 -11.72 11.52 -0.01
N PRO A 441 -12.86 11.33 0.69
CA PRO A 441 -14.00 10.58 0.16
C PRO A 441 -14.56 11.12 -1.16
N ASN A 442 -14.45 12.43 -1.40
CA ASN A 442 -14.96 13.10 -2.59
C ASN A 442 -13.86 13.43 -3.62
N LEU A 443 -12.68 12.81 -3.53
CA LEU A 443 -11.57 13.15 -4.43
C LEU A 443 -11.88 12.80 -5.89
N SER A 444 -11.23 13.53 -6.80
CA SER A 444 -11.12 13.16 -8.21
C SER A 444 -9.82 12.40 -8.50
N LEU A 445 -9.73 11.67 -9.61
CA LEU A 445 -8.47 11.03 -10.03
C LEU A 445 -7.33 12.06 -10.21
N GLU A 446 -7.64 13.25 -10.72
CA GLU A 446 -6.67 14.35 -10.84
C GLU A 446 -6.16 14.80 -9.45
N SER A 447 -7.04 14.89 -8.46
CA SER A 447 -6.65 15.22 -7.07
C SER A 447 -5.80 14.11 -6.46
N ALA A 448 -6.10 12.84 -6.75
CA ALA A 448 -5.33 11.67 -6.31
C ALA A 448 -3.89 11.76 -6.85
N ALA A 449 -3.76 12.03 -8.15
CA ALA A 449 -2.51 12.14 -8.87
C ALA A 449 -1.67 13.35 -8.38
N HIS A 450 -2.30 14.49 -8.12
CA HIS A 450 -1.64 15.63 -7.50
C HIS A 450 -1.07 15.30 -6.13
N CYS A 451 -1.78 14.50 -5.34
CA CYS A 451 -1.23 14.10 -4.07
C CYS A 451 -0.07 13.11 -4.20
N ILE A 452 -0.16 12.13 -5.09
CA ILE A 452 0.98 11.23 -5.38
C ILE A 452 2.22 12.06 -5.75
N LYS A 453 2.06 13.11 -6.57
CA LYS A 453 3.13 14.06 -6.88
C LYS A 453 3.66 14.79 -5.64
N GLN A 454 2.79 15.26 -4.75
CA GLN A 454 3.18 15.91 -3.51
C GLN A 454 4.00 14.97 -2.60
N GLN A 455 3.56 13.71 -2.46
CA GLN A 455 4.27 12.72 -1.62
C GLN A 455 5.56 12.23 -2.27
N ALA A 456 5.62 12.14 -3.59
CA ALA A 456 6.86 11.85 -4.31
C ALA A 456 7.91 12.94 -4.06
N LEU A 457 7.52 14.22 -4.12
CA LEU A 457 8.39 15.35 -3.80
C LEU A 457 8.86 15.31 -2.34
N ALA A 458 7.96 14.99 -1.40
CA ALA A 458 8.31 14.85 0.02
C ALA A 458 9.32 13.71 0.25
N ALA A 459 9.26 12.65 -0.55
CA ALA A 459 10.20 11.53 -0.55
C ALA A 459 11.50 11.81 -1.35
N GLY A 460 11.65 13.00 -1.95
CA GLY A 460 12.85 13.39 -2.68
C GLY A 460 12.88 12.96 -4.16
N TYR A 461 11.78 12.46 -4.71
CA TYR A 461 11.67 12.13 -6.13
C TYR A 461 11.36 13.34 -7.00
N ALA A 462 11.72 13.26 -8.28
CA ALA A 462 11.48 14.33 -9.23
C ALA A 462 9.98 14.44 -9.56
N ALA A 463 9.41 15.64 -9.40
CA ALA A 463 8.04 15.92 -9.82
C ALA A 463 7.78 15.62 -11.31
N ASP A 464 8.80 15.78 -12.16
CA ASP A 464 8.67 15.51 -13.59
C ASP A 464 8.41 14.02 -13.88
N ASP A 465 9.01 13.09 -13.13
CA ASP A 465 8.72 11.67 -13.29
C ASP A 465 7.22 11.38 -13.11
N VAL A 466 6.59 12.00 -12.11
CA VAL A 466 5.14 11.88 -11.85
C VAL A 466 4.33 12.57 -12.94
N ASN A 467 4.74 13.78 -13.36
CA ASN A 467 4.08 14.48 -14.46
C ASN A 467 4.07 13.63 -15.73
N GLN A 468 5.21 13.05 -16.11
CA GLN A 468 5.31 12.22 -17.31
C GLN A 468 4.48 10.93 -17.18
N ALA A 469 4.52 10.27 -16.01
CA ALA A 469 3.73 9.07 -15.77
C ALA A 469 2.23 9.34 -15.91
N PHE A 470 1.69 10.38 -15.26
CA PHE A 470 0.27 10.72 -15.37
C PHE A 470 -0.12 11.36 -16.70
N LYS A 471 0.82 11.98 -17.42
CA LYS A 471 0.61 12.46 -18.79
C LYS A 471 0.30 11.29 -19.75
N THR A 472 0.83 10.09 -19.52
CA THR A 472 0.51 8.91 -20.36
C THR A 472 -0.96 8.54 -20.34
N VAL A 473 -1.61 8.64 -19.18
CA VAL A 473 -3.04 8.39 -18.97
C VAL A 473 -3.91 9.64 -19.15
N LYS A 474 -3.31 10.73 -19.63
CA LYS A 474 -3.97 12.01 -19.90
C LYS A 474 -4.57 12.70 -18.66
N ILE A 475 -3.97 12.50 -17.49
CA ILE A 475 -4.20 13.32 -16.29
C ILE A 475 -3.19 14.46 -16.28
N LYS A 476 -3.68 15.71 -16.23
CA LYS A 476 -2.83 16.90 -16.28
C LYS A 476 -2.28 17.20 -14.88
N LEU A 477 -0.95 17.13 -14.72
CA LEU A 477 -0.25 17.54 -13.48
C LEU A 477 0.74 18.71 -13.69
N PHE A 478 0.78 19.27 -14.89
CA PHE A 478 1.74 20.28 -15.33
C PHE A 478 1.08 21.63 -15.59
N ASP A 479 1.83 22.72 -15.40
CA ASP A 479 1.33 24.08 -15.63
C ASP A 479 1.27 24.44 -17.11
N GLU A 480 2.27 23.98 -17.88
CA GLU A 480 2.41 24.15 -19.32
C GLU A 480 2.56 22.78 -20.00
N GLY A 481 1.86 22.58 -21.11
CA GLY A 481 1.95 21.39 -21.94
C GLY A 481 0.67 21.06 -22.71
N VAL A 482 0.74 19.96 -23.46
CA VAL A 482 -0.37 19.41 -24.25
C VAL A 482 -0.64 17.96 -23.89
N LEU A 483 -1.91 17.58 -23.94
CA LEU A 483 -2.43 16.22 -23.92
C LEU A 483 -3.08 15.93 -25.27
N SER A 484 -2.44 15.07 -26.06
CA SER A 484 -2.98 14.59 -27.33
C SER A 484 -4.13 13.65 -27.06
N HIS A 485 -5.20 13.80 -27.84
CA HIS A 485 -6.34 12.90 -27.79
C HIS A 485 -7.23 13.05 -29.02
N TYR A 486 -7.91 11.98 -29.39
CA TYR A 486 -8.92 12.03 -30.42
C TYR A 486 -10.08 11.08 -30.16
N ARG A 487 -11.20 11.37 -30.82
CA ARG A 487 -12.34 10.47 -31.01
C ARG A 487 -12.43 10.06 -32.48
N TYR A 488 -13.10 8.94 -32.74
CA TYR A 488 -13.35 8.49 -34.11
C TYR A 488 -14.79 7.96 -34.24
N GLN A 489 -15.31 8.04 -35.46
CA GLN A 489 -16.61 7.49 -35.80
C GLN A 489 -16.55 6.87 -37.20
N ALA A 490 -17.05 5.64 -37.33
CA ALA A 490 -17.26 5.02 -38.63
C ALA A 490 -18.47 5.63 -39.34
N ASN A 491 -18.35 5.92 -40.64
CA ASN A 491 -19.41 6.38 -41.51
C ASN A 491 -19.31 5.69 -42.90
N GLU A 492 -20.19 6.06 -43.84
CA GLU A 492 -20.21 5.47 -45.19
C GLU A 492 -18.93 5.74 -46.01
N GLU A 493 -18.15 6.75 -45.63
CA GLU A 493 -16.93 7.19 -46.32
C GLU A 493 -15.64 6.70 -45.65
N GLY A 494 -15.72 5.94 -44.56
CA GLY A 494 -14.58 5.42 -43.80
C GLY A 494 -14.65 5.77 -42.31
N ILE A 495 -13.49 6.00 -41.70
CA ILE A 495 -13.37 6.45 -40.31
C ILE A 495 -13.12 7.95 -40.30
N GLN A 496 -14.01 8.72 -39.67
CA GLN A 496 -13.82 10.13 -39.40
C GLN A 496 -13.14 10.31 -38.04
N PHE A 497 -12.01 11.01 -38.02
CA PHE A 497 -11.29 11.36 -36.81
C PHE A 497 -11.62 12.80 -36.37
N SER A 498 -11.67 13.01 -35.05
CA SER A 498 -11.88 14.32 -34.44
C SER A 498 -10.85 14.55 -33.34
N ASP A 499 -9.99 15.54 -33.52
CA ASP A 499 -9.09 16.02 -32.48
C ASP A 499 -9.90 16.61 -31.31
N ASN A 500 -9.57 16.19 -30.10
CA ASN A 500 -10.05 16.79 -28.87
C ASN A 500 -8.92 16.92 -27.84
N SER A 501 -7.70 17.14 -28.33
CA SER A 501 -6.52 17.40 -27.53
C SER A 501 -6.72 18.61 -26.60
N ARG A 502 -6.11 18.57 -25.42
CA ARG A 502 -6.16 19.64 -24.42
C ARG A 502 -4.76 20.23 -24.25
N SER A 503 -4.58 21.52 -24.52
CA SER A 503 -3.31 22.22 -24.31
C SER A 503 -3.51 23.49 -23.48
N THR A 504 -2.45 23.91 -22.79
CA THR A 504 -2.34 25.20 -22.11
C THR A 504 -2.06 26.35 -23.07
N SER A 505 -1.62 26.06 -24.30
CA SER A 505 -1.47 27.00 -25.41
C SER A 505 -2.27 26.52 -26.64
N ALA A 506 -2.25 27.25 -27.75
CA ALA A 506 -2.99 26.77 -28.94
C ALA A 506 -2.24 25.63 -29.61
N VAL A 507 -2.94 24.55 -29.99
CA VAL A 507 -2.38 23.50 -30.86
C VAL A 507 -2.14 24.08 -32.25
N VAL A 508 -0.94 23.87 -32.81
CA VAL A 508 -0.52 24.42 -34.12
C VAL A 508 -0.10 23.37 -35.14
N SER A 509 0.11 22.12 -34.71
CA SER A 509 0.47 21.02 -35.59
C SER A 509 -0.20 19.73 -35.15
N TRP A 510 -0.65 18.94 -36.12
CA TRP A 510 -1.19 17.60 -35.96
C TRP A 510 -0.41 16.67 -36.88
N HIS A 511 -0.14 15.46 -36.42
CA HIS A 511 0.43 14.38 -37.21
C HIS A 511 -0.26 13.07 -36.85
N TRP A 512 -0.95 12.51 -37.83
CA TRP A 512 -1.62 11.22 -37.75
C TRP A 512 -0.76 10.15 -38.40
N ASP A 513 -0.53 9.05 -37.69
CA ASP A 513 -0.08 7.78 -38.24
C ASP A 513 -1.27 6.81 -38.15
N PHE A 514 -1.78 6.37 -39.30
CA PHE A 514 -2.93 5.47 -39.33
C PHE A 514 -2.55 3.99 -39.13
N GLY A 515 -1.26 3.66 -39.01
CA GLY A 515 -0.79 2.29 -38.77
C GLY A 515 -0.88 1.37 -40.00
N ASP A 516 -1.32 1.88 -41.15
CA ASP A 516 -1.37 1.17 -42.44
C ASP A 516 -0.30 1.68 -43.44
N GLY A 517 0.61 2.53 -42.97
CA GLY A 517 1.65 3.19 -43.77
C GLY A 517 1.23 4.55 -44.34
N SER A 518 -0.01 4.99 -44.14
CA SER A 518 -0.47 6.33 -44.50
C SER A 518 -0.51 7.29 -43.30
N SER A 519 -0.53 8.60 -43.59
CA SER A 519 -0.50 9.66 -42.57
C SER A 519 -1.28 10.91 -43.00
N SER A 520 -1.55 11.79 -42.04
CA SER A 520 -2.20 13.09 -42.30
C SER A 520 -1.68 14.17 -41.35
N ASN A 521 -1.73 15.44 -41.78
CA ASN A 521 -1.44 16.60 -40.93
C ASN A 521 -2.67 17.50 -40.73
N LEU A 522 -3.85 17.03 -41.12
CA LEU A 522 -5.10 17.72 -40.84
C LEU A 522 -5.48 17.52 -39.36
N ALA A 523 -6.16 18.50 -38.76
CA ALA A 523 -6.68 18.33 -37.40
C ALA A 523 -7.74 17.22 -37.31
N ASN A 524 -8.66 17.16 -38.29
CA ASN A 524 -9.78 16.22 -38.32
C ASN A 524 -9.87 15.47 -39.67
N PRO A 525 -8.94 14.52 -39.95
CA PRO A 525 -8.95 13.79 -41.21
C PRO A 525 -10.05 12.72 -41.27
N SER A 526 -10.43 12.33 -42.49
CA SER A 526 -11.10 11.05 -42.75
C SER A 526 -10.10 10.08 -43.37
N HIS A 527 -10.24 8.79 -43.09
CA HIS A 527 -9.39 7.74 -43.64
C HIS A 527 -10.16 6.45 -43.91
N VAL A 528 -9.82 5.76 -45.00
CA VAL A 528 -10.43 4.49 -45.40
C VAL A 528 -9.44 3.36 -45.15
N PHE A 529 -9.80 2.44 -44.28
CA PHE A 529 -9.02 1.24 -43.99
C PHE A 529 -9.52 0.05 -44.80
N ALA A 530 -8.62 -0.89 -45.08
CA ALA A 530 -9.04 -2.25 -45.39
C ALA A 530 -9.51 -2.95 -44.11
N GLU A 531 -10.09 -4.15 -44.23
CA GLU A 531 -10.36 -4.99 -43.06
C GLU A 531 -9.06 -5.32 -42.33
N GLY A 532 -9.07 -5.18 -41.00
CA GLY A 532 -7.89 -5.37 -40.18
C GLY A 532 -7.96 -4.64 -38.85
N SER A 533 -6.85 -4.69 -38.12
CA SER A 533 -6.65 -3.97 -36.87
C SER A 533 -5.46 -3.03 -37.01
N TYR A 534 -5.66 -1.76 -36.65
CA TYR A 534 -4.68 -0.70 -36.88
C TYR A 534 -4.42 0.07 -35.58
N GLN A 535 -3.15 0.27 -35.24
CA GLN A 535 -2.75 1.19 -34.16
C GLN A 535 -2.66 2.59 -34.74
N VAL A 536 -3.68 3.41 -34.49
CA VAL A 536 -3.73 4.78 -34.96
C VAL A 536 -3.16 5.70 -33.89
N ALA A 537 -2.25 6.60 -34.27
CA ALA A 537 -1.60 7.55 -33.36
C ALA A 537 -1.82 8.99 -33.84
N LEU A 538 -2.13 9.89 -32.90
CA LEU A 538 -2.13 11.33 -33.10
C LEU A 538 -1.02 11.96 -32.26
N THR A 539 -0.07 12.62 -32.91
CA THR A 539 0.89 13.52 -32.26
C THR A 539 0.49 14.97 -32.50
N VAL A 540 0.42 15.77 -31.44
CA VAL A 540 0.14 17.21 -31.54
C VAL A 540 1.30 18.03 -31.01
N THR A 541 1.47 19.23 -31.57
CA THR A 541 2.41 20.24 -31.07
C THR A 541 1.68 21.54 -30.84
N ASP A 542 1.94 22.19 -29.71
CA ASP A 542 1.35 23.47 -29.36
C ASP A 542 2.28 24.67 -29.63
N GLN A 543 1.79 25.89 -29.37
CA GLN A 543 2.55 27.13 -29.62
C GLN A 543 3.80 27.27 -28.75
N SER A 544 3.83 26.61 -27.59
CA SER A 544 5.00 26.52 -26.72
C SER A 544 5.99 25.45 -27.15
N ASN A 545 5.70 24.74 -28.26
CA ASN A 545 6.47 23.63 -28.79
C ASN A 545 6.45 22.39 -27.88
N ASP A 546 5.45 22.28 -27.00
CA ASP A 546 5.18 21.06 -26.26
C ASP A 546 4.51 20.04 -27.16
N GLN A 547 4.89 18.78 -26.97
CA GLN A 547 4.35 17.66 -27.75
C GLN A 547 3.76 16.58 -26.86
N ASP A 548 2.75 15.91 -27.39
CA ASP A 548 2.20 14.70 -26.82
C ASP A 548 1.65 13.80 -27.92
N SER A 549 1.59 12.50 -27.65
CA SER A 549 1.04 11.51 -28.55
C SER A 549 0.02 10.64 -27.85
N PHE A 550 -0.99 10.21 -28.59
CA PHE A 550 -2.01 9.30 -28.11
C PHE A 550 -2.34 8.28 -29.19
N THR A 551 -2.35 7.01 -28.79
CA THR A 551 -2.54 5.86 -29.68
C THR A 551 -3.68 5.00 -29.15
N ARG A 552 -4.54 4.51 -30.05
CA ARG A 552 -5.49 3.43 -29.74
C ARG A 552 -5.68 2.50 -30.93
N THR A 553 -6.09 1.27 -30.64
CA THR A 553 -6.37 0.26 -31.65
C THR A 553 -7.76 0.45 -32.25
N ILE A 554 -7.86 0.42 -33.58
CA ILE A 554 -9.13 0.47 -34.33
C ILE A 554 -9.25 -0.82 -35.14
N ALA A 555 -10.30 -1.59 -34.85
CA ALA A 555 -10.67 -2.78 -35.61
C ALA A 555 -11.70 -2.42 -36.68
N VAL A 556 -11.43 -2.82 -37.92
CA VAL A 556 -12.28 -2.61 -39.09
C VAL A 556 -12.67 -3.98 -39.64
N SER A 557 -13.96 -4.27 -39.67
CA SER A 557 -14.53 -5.50 -40.19
C SER A 557 -15.56 -5.21 -41.28
N SER A 558 -15.73 -6.13 -42.23
CA SER A 558 -16.91 -6.11 -43.11
C SER A 558 -18.18 -6.21 -42.25
N ASN A 559 -19.17 -5.38 -42.56
CA ASN A 559 -20.52 -5.51 -42.02
C ASN A 559 -21.22 -6.80 -42.46
#